data_AF-A0A914BMG3-F1
#
_entry.id   AF-A0A914BMG3-F1
#
_cell.length_a   1.000
_cell.length_b   1.000
_cell.length_c   1.000
_cell.angle_alpha   90.00
_cell.angle_beta   90.00
_cell.angle_gamma   90.00
#
_symmetry.space_group_name_H-M   'P 1'
#
loop_
_entity.id
_entity.type
_entity.pdbx_description
1 polymer ?
#
loop_
_entity_poly.entity_id
_entity_poly.type
_entity_poly.pdbx_seq_one_letter_code
_entity_poly.pdbx_strand_id
1 'polypeptide(L)'
;MLRYRKVFNSSTNKLILHQSFVDFLASFVFILNRFLRVTTPIPANAIGALYCKLWWSEWPLWALYVTSTYNLVAISMERYFATCHSIAHRNMLTSKRLKLIMVAAWLCGWIPEAHLVPISYQLDDSCEGFWPSRIIQAIGGVSIAIWEFVIPLSIMIFAYTRIIMELHKRSKNRVGNNSNNNDAQNMLSKANKNVTKTLFVVAIFFAICWAPTDVNYILYHSGLNENSLDSVFYQVAGAIVLINMCINPIIYCFTYDRFQKQAWKMVSDVCKRPQNRVDIIE
;
A
#
# COMPACT_ATOMS: atom_id res chain seq x y z
N MET A 1 6.79 24.16 -20.69
CA MET A 1 6.33 22.78 -20.93
C MET A 1 7.34 21.68 -20.55
N LEU A 2 8.63 21.81 -20.85
CA LEU A 2 9.66 20.80 -20.52
C LEU A 2 9.86 20.55 -19.01
N ARG A 3 9.74 21.60 -18.18
CA ARG A 3 9.86 21.51 -16.70
C ARG A 3 8.69 20.74 -16.06
N TYR A 4 7.48 20.85 -16.63
CA TYR A 4 6.26 20.15 -16.20
C TYR A 4 6.30 18.65 -16.57
N ARG A 5 6.90 18.32 -17.72
CA ARG A 5 7.14 16.93 -18.17
C ARG A 5 8.17 16.20 -17.29
N LYS A 6 9.11 16.93 -16.67
CA LYS A 6 10.15 16.40 -15.75
C LYS A 6 9.62 16.10 -14.35
N VAL A 7 8.62 16.86 -13.86
CA VAL A 7 7.96 16.62 -12.56
C VAL A 7 7.10 15.35 -12.60
N PHE A 8 6.44 15.07 -13.73
CA PHE A 8 5.54 13.91 -13.88
C PHE A 8 6.22 12.57 -14.13
N ASN A 9 7.51 12.57 -14.52
CA ASN A 9 8.31 11.35 -14.71
C ASN A 9 9.19 11.05 -13.48
N SER A 10 8.92 11.70 -12.34
CA SER A 10 9.58 11.44 -11.07
C SER A 10 9.29 10.02 -10.59
N SER A 11 10.29 9.37 -10.00
CA SER A 11 10.16 8.04 -9.41
C SER A 11 8.99 7.95 -8.44
N THR A 12 8.75 9.01 -7.66
CA THR A 12 7.61 9.06 -6.74
C THR A 12 6.26 8.95 -7.44
N ASN A 13 6.05 9.58 -8.59
CA ASN A 13 4.73 9.55 -9.24
C ASN A 13 4.40 8.14 -9.74
N LYS A 14 5.41 7.39 -10.16
CA LYS A 14 5.25 5.99 -10.54
C LYS A 14 4.93 5.11 -9.33
N LEU A 15 5.57 5.35 -8.18
CA LEU A 15 5.25 4.64 -6.93
C LEU A 15 3.86 5.00 -6.40
N ILE A 16 3.44 6.26 -6.52
CA ILE A 16 2.09 6.69 -6.17
C ILE A 16 1.06 6.06 -7.09
N LEU A 17 1.32 5.98 -8.40
CA LEU A 17 0.42 5.29 -9.33
C LEU A 17 0.31 3.80 -8.99
N HIS A 18 1.44 3.17 -8.66
CA HIS A 18 1.47 1.78 -8.19
C HIS A 18 0.67 1.61 -6.90
N GLN A 19 0.84 2.52 -5.92
CA GLN A 19 0.07 2.58 -4.68
C GLN A 19 -1.43 2.60 -4.97
N SER A 20 -1.87 3.51 -5.83
CA SER A 20 -3.29 3.65 -6.18
C SER A 20 -3.87 2.41 -6.85
N PHE A 21 -3.07 1.74 -7.68
CA PHE A 21 -3.48 0.49 -8.32
C PHE A 21 -3.65 -0.64 -7.30
N VAL A 22 -2.68 -0.82 -6.39
CA VAL A 22 -2.75 -1.83 -5.32
C VAL A 22 -3.95 -1.56 -4.41
N ASP A 23 -4.13 -0.31 -3.98
CA ASP A 23 -5.22 0.08 -3.08
C ASP A 23 -6.60 -0.12 -3.76
N PHE A 24 -6.73 0.23 -5.04
CA PHE A 24 -7.95 -0.03 -5.81
C PHE A 24 -8.25 -1.54 -5.91
N LEU A 25 -7.23 -2.35 -6.20
CA LEU A 25 -7.38 -3.79 -6.29
C LEU A 25 -7.77 -4.40 -4.94
N ALA A 26 -7.17 -3.93 -3.84
CA ALA A 26 -7.51 -4.35 -2.49
C ALA A 26 -8.97 -4.00 -2.16
N SER A 27 -9.41 -2.78 -2.45
CA SER A 27 -10.81 -2.36 -2.27
C SER A 27 -11.77 -3.20 -3.12
N PHE A 28 -11.41 -3.51 -4.35
CA PHE A 28 -12.23 -4.35 -5.23
C PHE A 28 -12.34 -5.78 -4.69
N VAL A 29 -11.22 -6.40 -4.29
CA VAL A 29 -11.20 -7.74 -3.69
C VAL A 29 -11.99 -7.78 -2.39
N PHE A 30 -11.87 -6.76 -1.54
CA PHE A 30 -12.66 -6.64 -0.31
C PHE A 30 -14.17 -6.62 -0.59
N ILE A 31 -14.61 -5.76 -1.53
CA ILE A 31 -16.01 -5.65 -1.92
C ILE A 31 -16.51 -7.01 -2.45
N LEU A 32 -15.75 -7.63 -3.35
CA LEU A 32 -16.08 -8.97 -3.84
C LEU A 32 -16.16 -9.97 -2.70
N ASN A 33 -15.22 -9.97 -1.76
CA ASN A 33 -15.22 -10.90 -0.63
C ASN A 33 -16.51 -10.78 0.17
N ARG A 34 -16.96 -9.54 0.43
CA ARG A 34 -18.18 -9.27 1.17
C ARG A 34 -19.46 -9.70 0.44
N PHE A 35 -19.53 -9.49 -0.88
CA PHE A 35 -20.72 -9.83 -1.69
C PHE A 35 -20.76 -11.31 -2.10
N LEU A 36 -19.61 -11.92 -2.34
CA LEU A 36 -19.46 -13.31 -2.76
C LEU A 36 -19.17 -14.26 -1.59
N ARG A 37 -19.38 -13.82 -0.35
CA ARG A 37 -19.23 -14.68 0.82
C ARG A 37 -20.28 -15.77 0.76
N VAL A 38 -19.82 -17.00 0.53
CA VAL A 38 -20.67 -18.18 0.57
C VAL A 38 -21.01 -18.47 2.02
N THR A 39 -22.31 -18.48 2.33
CA THR A 39 -22.83 -18.97 3.61
C THR A 39 -22.91 -20.48 3.59
N THR A 40 -22.74 -21.12 4.75
CA THR A 40 -22.87 -22.57 4.91
C THR A 40 -24.20 -23.10 4.36
N PRO A 41 -24.24 -24.30 3.76
CA PRO A 41 -23.15 -25.28 3.69
C PRO A 41 -22.16 -25.04 2.53
N ILE A 42 -20.88 -25.21 2.81
CA ILE A 42 -19.80 -25.15 1.81
C ILE A 42 -19.67 -26.52 1.14
N PRO A 43 -19.68 -26.61 -0.20
CA PRO A 43 -19.70 -27.90 -0.88
C PRO A 43 -18.42 -28.69 -0.61
N ALA A 44 -18.53 -29.95 -0.15
CA ALA A 44 -17.41 -30.86 0.14
C ALA A 44 -16.70 -31.36 -1.12
N ASN A 45 -16.10 -30.44 -1.88
CA ASN A 45 -15.39 -30.70 -3.12
C ASN A 45 -14.17 -29.76 -3.27
N ALA A 46 -13.42 -29.91 -4.37
CA ALA A 46 -12.24 -29.09 -4.63
C ALA A 46 -12.54 -27.58 -4.67
N ILE A 47 -13.75 -27.17 -5.06
CA ILE A 47 -14.17 -25.76 -5.11
C ILE A 47 -14.38 -25.23 -3.69
N GLY A 48 -15.03 -26.00 -2.80
CA GLY A 48 -15.16 -25.65 -1.38
C GLY A 48 -13.81 -25.54 -0.68
N ALA A 49 -12.91 -26.49 -0.94
CA ALA A 49 -11.54 -26.43 -0.41
C ALA A 49 -10.76 -25.19 -0.90
N LEU A 50 -10.86 -24.86 -2.20
CA LEU A 50 -10.23 -23.64 -2.74
C LEU A 50 -10.86 -22.36 -2.17
N TYR A 51 -12.18 -22.34 -1.98
CA TYR A 51 -12.87 -21.24 -1.33
C TYR A 51 -12.37 -21.03 0.10
N CYS A 52 -12.23 -22.08 0.90
CA CYS A 52 -11.70 -21.96 2.27
C CYS A 52 -10.27 -21.43 2.30
N LYS A 53 -9.43 -21.91 1.37
CA LYS A 53 -8.01 -21.57 1.31
C LYS A 53 -7.70 -20.19 0.77
N LEU A 54 -8.50 -19.69 -0.17
CA LEU A 54 -8.23 -18.45 -0.90
C LEU A 54 -9.19 -17.32 -0.52
N TRP A 55 -10.46 -17.62 -0.26
CA TRP A 55 -11.49 -16.61 -0.11
C TRP A 55 -11.92 -16.41 1.33
N TRP A 56 -12.23 -17.50 2.05
CA TRP A 56 -12.58 -17.43 3.48
C TRP A 56 -11.38 -17.03 4.34
N SER A 57 -10.18 -17.51 4.00
CA SER A 57 -8.92 -17.10 4.65
C SER A 57 -8.56 -15.64 4.40
N GLU A 58 -9.22 -14.98 3.44
CA GLU A 58 -8.92 -13.63 2.98
C GLU A 58 -7.47 -13.45 2.50
N TRP A 59 -6.77 -14.53 2.12
CA TRP A 59 -5.34 -14.48 1.78
C TRP A 59 -4.98 -13.40 0.72
N PRO A 60 -5.65 -13.32 -0.45
CA PRO A 60 -5.35 -12.28 -1.43
C PRO A 60 -5.58 -10.87 -0.90
N LEU A 61 -6.54 -10.68 0.01
CA LEU A 61 -6.85 -9.38 0.61
C LEU A 61 -5.72 -8.93 1.53
N TRP A 62 -5.30 -9.79 2.47
CA TRP A 62 -4.17 -9.52 3.37
C TRP A 62 -2.88 -9.27 2.58
N ALA A 63 -2.60 -10.11 1.57
CA ALA A 63 -1.44 -9.92 0.69
C ALA A 63 -1.43 -8.55 -0.01
N LEU A 64 -2.59 -8.05 -0.44
CA LEU A 64 -2.71 -6.72 -1.06
C LEU A 64 -2.53 -5.58 -0.06
N TYR A 65 -3.06 -5.72 1.16
CA TYR A 65 -2.85 -4.77 2.25
C TYR A 65 -1.36 -4.64 2.60
N VAL A 66 -0.65 -5.76 2.73
CA VAL A 66 0.80 -5.75 3.00
C VAL A 66 1.59 -5.20 1.82
N THR A 67 1.22 -5.56 0.59
CA THR A 67 1.85 -5.00 -0.63
C THR A 67 1.78 -3.48 -0.64
N SER A 68 0.61 -2.93 -0.29
CA SER A 68 0.39 -1.49 -0.17
C SER A 68 1.27 -0.87 0.91
N THR A 69 1.35 -1.50 2.09
CA THR A 69 2.23 -1.07 3.19
C THR A 69 3.70 -0.99 2.76
N TYR A 70 4.22 -2.03 2.12
CA TYR A 70 5.62 -2.03 1.65
C TYR A 70 5.85 -1.04 0.50
N ASN A 71 4.83 -0.71 -0.29
CA ASN A 71 4.91 0.36 -1.27
C ASN A 71 4.91 1.76 -0.62
N LEU A 72 4.20 1.98 0.50
CA LEU A 72 4.34 3.19 1.33
C LEU A 72 5.75 3.31 1.93
N VAL A 73 6.34 2.21 2.38
CA VAL A 73 7.76 2.19 2.81
C VAL A 73 8.67 2.60 1.67
N ALA A 74 8.47 2.07 0.46
CA ALA A 74 9.24 2.43 -0.72
C ALA A 74 9.11 3.93 -1.08
N ILE A 75 7.89 4.49 -1.01
CA ILE A 75 7.65 5.93 -1.20
C ILE A 75 8.41 6.74 -0.13
N SER A 76 8.31 6.33 1.13
CA SER A 76 8.98 6.99 2.26
C SER A 76 10.51 7.03 2.07
N MET A 77 11.09 5.92 1.66
CA MET A 77 12.53 5.81 1.38
C MET A 77 12.95 6.58 0.14
N GLU A 78 12.16 6.56 -0.93
CA GLU A 78 12.40 7.40 -2.12
C GLU A 78 12.46 8.87 -1.74
N ARG A 79 11.54 9.33 -0.89
CA ARG A 79 11.51 10.70 -0.37
C ARG A 79 12.70 11.03 0.52
N TYR A 80 13.12 10.09 1.35
CA TYR A 80 14.34 10.20 2.15
C TYR A 80 15.56 10.40 1.25
N PHE A 81 15.77 9.56 0.24
CA PHE A 81 16.90 9.70 -0.66
C PHE A 81 16.82 10.97 -1.50
N ALA A 82 15.64 11.31 -2.05
CA ALA A 82 15.44 12.52 -2.82
C ALA A 82 15.73 13.80 -2.01
N THR A 83 15.41 13.80 -0.71
CA THR A 83 15.58 14.97 0.16
C THR A 83 16.97 15.00 0.78
N CYS A 84 17.37 13.95 1.49
CA CYS A 84 18.62 13.91 2.26
C CYS A 84 19.85 13.65 1.40
N HIS A 85 19.70 12.90 0.30
CA HIS A 85 20.80 12.46 -0.55
C HIS A 85 20.54 12.77 -2.04
N SER A 86 20.09 13.99 -2.34
CA SER A 86 19.58 14.38 -3.66
C SER A 86 20.51 14.08 -4.86
N ILE A 87 21.84 14.20 -4.68
CA ILE A 87 22.84 13.90 -5.71
C ILE A 87 22.93 12.38 -5.96
N ALA A 88 23.02 11.59 -4.89
CA ALA A 88 23.03 10.13 -4.99
C ALA A 88 21.71 9.60 -5.56
N HIS A 89 20.57 10.15 -5.12
CA HIS A 89 19.24 9.78 -5.60
C HIS A 89 19.11 9.92 -7.12
N ARG A 90 19.61 11.01 -7.70
CA ARG A 90 19.59 11.25 -9.15
C ARG A 90 20.29 10.15 -9.94
N ASN A 91 21.32 9.53 -9.36
CA ASN A 91 22.10 8.47 -10.01
C ASN A 91 21.65 7.05 -9.60
N MET A 92 20.96 6.90 -8.46
CA MET A 92 20.62 5.61 -7.87
C MET A 92 19.28 5.06 -8.38
N LEU A 93 18.25 5.88 -8.54
CA LEU A 93 16.89 5.43 -8.86
C LEU A 93 16.63 5.38 -10.38
N THR A 94 17.16 4.34 -11.02
CA THR A 94 16.85 4.03 -12.42
C THR A 94 15.46 3.40 -12.57
N SER A 95 14.86 3.48 -13.76
CA SER A 95 13.55 2.86 -14.01
C SER A 95 13.55 1.34 -13.81
N LYS A 96 14.69 0.66 -14.01
CA LYS A 96 14.83 -0.78 -13.74
C LYS A 96 14.75 -1.08 -12.24
N ARG A 97 15.50 -0.34 -11.42
CA ARG A 97 15.48 -0.49 -9.96
C ARG A 97 14.11 -0.16 -9.38
N LEU A 98 13.42 0.84 -9.94
CA LEU A 98 12.07 1.18 -9.50
C LEU A 98 11.06 0.05 -9.72
N LYS A 99 11.11 -0.62 -10.88
CA LYS A 99 10.29 -1.81 -11.14
C LYS A 99 10.63 -2.94 -10.18
N LEU A 100 11.92 -3.15 -9.89
CA LEU A 100 12.34 -4.16 -8.91
C LEU A 100 11.79 -3.87 -7.52
N ILE A 101 11.78 -2.61 -7.08
CA ILE A 101 11.16 -2.19 -5.80
C ILE A 101 9.66 -2.49 -5.79
N MET A 102 8.94 -2.19 -6.88
CA MET A 102 7.50 -2.51 -6.98
C MET A 102 7.25 -4.01 -6.89
N VAL A 103 8.02 -4.82 -7.63
CA VAL A 103 7.93 -6.30 -7.56
C VAL A 103 8.26 -6.80 -6.16
N ALA A 104 9.30 -6.26 -5.51
CA ALA A 104 9.65 -6.63 -4.14
C ALA A 104 8.50 -6.35 -3.16
N ALA A 105 7.76 -5.24 -3.32
CA ALA A 105 6.60 -4.95 -2.49
C ALA A 105 5.50 -6.04 -2.63
N TRP A 106 5.24 -6.52 -3.86
CA TRP A 106 4.33 -7.65 -4.09
C TRP A 106 4.82 -8.92 -3.39
N LEU A 107 6.11 -9.25 -3.51
CA LEU A 107 6.67 -10.43 -2.87
C LEU A 107 6.58 -10.34 -1.34
N CYS A 108 6.84 -9.16 -0.76
CA CYS A 108 6.70 -8.92 0.67
C CYS A 108 5.27 -9.08 1.19
N GLY A 109 4.26 -8.87 0.34
CA GLY A 109 2.87 -9.13 0.71
C GLY A 109 2.44 -10.57 0.47
N TRP A 110 2.70 -11.12 -0.71
CA TRP A 110 2.12 -12.40 -1.11
C TRP A 110 2.81 -13.61 -0.50
N ILE A 111 4.13 -13.57 -0.29
CA ILE A 111 4.88 -14.72 0.24
C ILE A 111 4.57 -14.96 1.73
N PRO A 112 4.66 -13.95 2.62
CA PRO A 112 4.37 -14.17 4.04
C PRO A 112 2.92 -14.54 4.27
N GLU A 113 1.98 -13.86 3.59
CA GLU A 113 0.55 -14.14 3.74
C GLU A 113 0.12 -15.49 3.16
N ALA A 114 0.96 -16.12 2.32
CA ALA A 114 0.68 -17.47 1.80
C ALA A 114 0.57 -18.54 2.90
N HIS A 115 1.01 -18.24 4.14
CA HIS A 115 0.80 -19.11 5.30
C HIS A 115 -0.68 -19.39 5.59
N LEU A 116 -1.59 -18.49 5.19
CA LEU A 116 -3.05 -18.64 5.33
C LEU A 116 -3.59 -19.84 4.52
N VAL A 117 -2.96 -20.17 3.38
CA VAL A 117 -3.40 -21.25 2.48
C VAL A 117 -3.26 -22.66 3.08
N PRO A 118 -2.13 -23.05 3.70
CA PRO A 118 -2.00 -24.36 4.33
C PRO A 118 -2.73 -24.48 5.66
N ILE A 119 -2.97 -23.38 6.39
CA ILE A 119 -3.67 -23.43 7.68
C ILE A 119 -5.20 -23.43 7.52
N SER A 120 -5.73 -22.91 6.41
CA SER A 120 -7.16 -22.93 6.13
C SER A 120 -7.57 -24.23 5.40
N TYR A 121 -8.61 -24.88 5.91
CA TYR A 121 -9.13 -26.12 5.35
C TYR A 121 -10.66 -26.16 5.45
N GLN A 122 -11.24 -27.07 4.69
CA GLN A 122 -12.67 -27.37 4.78
C GLN A 122 -12.87 -28.49 5.79
N LEU A 123 -13.73 -28.27 6.77
CA LEU A 123 -14.22 -29.29 7.69
C LEU A 123 -15.73 -29.42 7.50
N ASP A 124 -16.17 -30.56 6.97
CA ASP A 124 -17.58 -30.80 6.61
C ASP A 124 -18.14 -29.66 5.73
N ASP A 125 -19.14 -28.96 6.24
CA ASP A 125 -19.86 -27.87 5.57
C ASP A 125 -19.30 -26.47 5.91
N SER A 126 -18.18 -26.39 6.63
CA SER A 126 -17.57 -25.14 7.11
C SER A 126 -16.09 -24.99 6.71
N CYS A 127 -15.55 -23.78 6.86
CA CYS A 127 -14.12 -23.52 6.76
C CYS A 127 -13.54 -23.31 8.15
N GLU A 128 -12.38 -23.88 8.40
CA GLU A 128 -11.67 -23.75 9.67
C GLU A 128 -10.19 -23.43 9.46
N GLY A 129 -9.57 -22.86 10.50
CA GLY A 129 -8.13 -22.64 10.58
C GLY A 129 -7.48 -23.62 11.55
N PHE A 130 -6.45 -24.34 11.11
CA PHE A 130 -5.69 -25.28 11.92
C PHE A 130 -4.25 -24.82 12.11
N TRP A 131 -3.84 -24.70 13.36
CA TRP A 131 -2.45 -24.48 13.75
C TRP A 131 -1.91 -25.74 14.43
N PRO A 132 -0.70 -26.23 14.08
CA PRO A 132 -0.19 -27.49 14.64
C PRO A 132 0.02 -27.47 16.16
N SER A 133 0.23 -26.29 16.75
CA SER A 133 0.27 -26.08 18.20
C SER A 133 -0.02 -24.62 18.55
N ARG A 134 -0.44 -24.36 19.79
CA ARG A 134 -0.61 -22.99 20.32
C ARG A 134 0.67 -22.17 20.28
N ILE A 135 1.83 -22.81 20.44
CA ILE A 135 3.13 -22.15 20.36
C ILE A 135 3.41 -21.66 18.94
N ILE A 136 3.17 -22.51 17.94
CA ILE A 136 3.35 -22.15 16.52
C ILE A 136 2.36 -21.05 16.12
N GLN A 137 1.11 -21.13 16.61
CA GLN A 137 0.11 -20.10 16.41
C GLN A 137 0.56 -18.73 16.95
N ALA A 138 1.06 -18.68 18.19
CA ALA A 138 1.54 -17.45 18.81
C ALA A 138 2.78 -16.89 18.10
N ILE A 139 3.74 -17.75 17.75
CA ILE A 139 4.94 -17.34 17.00
C ILE A 139 4.56 -16.80 15.62
N GLY A 140 3.65 -17.47 14.91
CA GLY A 140 3.12 -17.00 13.62
C GLY A 140 2.47 -15.64 13.76
N GLY A 141 1.56 -15.49 14.72
CA GLY A 141 0.86 -14.24 15.02
C GLY A 141 1.80 -13.06 15.27
N VAL A 142 2.79 -13.24 16.16
CA VAL A 142 3.78 -12.22 16.47
C VAL A 142 4.70 -11.92 15.28
N SER A 143 5.11 -12.96 14.54
CA SER A 143 6.00 -12.79 13.38
C SER A 143 5.34 -11.97 12.28
N ILE A 144 4.05 -12.21 12.02
CA ILE A 144 3.26 -11.45 11.05
C ILE A 144 3.10 -10.01 11.50
N ALA A 145 2.72 -9.75 12.76
CA ALA A 145 2.60 -8.38 13.27
C ALA A 145 3.94 -7.60 13.21
N ILE A 146 5.08 -8.27 13.46
CA ILE A 146 6.39 -7.64 13.28
C ILE A 146 6.62 -7.27 11.81
N TRP A 147 6.26 -8.17 10.89
CA TRP A 147 6.46 -7.99 9.45
C TRP A 147 5.54 -6.95 8.82
N GLU A 148 4.27 -6.94 9.18
CA GLU A 148 3.25 -6.08 8.58
C GLU A 148 3.22 -4.68 9.20
N PHE A 149 3.55 -4.58 10.50
CA PHE A 149 3.42 -3.34 11.24
C PHE A 149 4.75 -2.78 11.73
N VAL A 150 5.48 -3.54 12.56
CA VAL A 150 6.65 -3.00 13.28
C VAL A 150 7.78 -2.60 12.34
N ILE A 151 8.14 -3.47 11.39
CA ILE A 151 9.20 -3.20 10.41
C ILE A 151 8.84 -2.00 9.51
N PRO A 152 7.67 -1.99 8.82
CA PRO A 152 7.26 -0.86 8.00
C PRO A 152 7.22 0.47 8.77
N LEU A 153 6.61 0.47 9.96
CA LEU A 153 6.48 1.66 10.78
C LEU A 153 7.86 2.21 11.19
N SER A 154 8.77 1.33 11.60
CA SER A 154 10.13 1.71 12.01
C SER A 154 10.91 2.37 10.86
N ILE A 155 10.82 1.80 9.66
CA ILE A 155 11.48 2.36 8.46
C ILE A 155 10.89 3.73 8.11
N MET A 156 9.56 3.87 8.16
CA MET A 156 8.88 5.14 7.91
C MET A 156 9.29 6.21 8.93
N ILE A 157 9.28 5.89 10.23
CA ILE A 157 9.71 6.80 11.31
C ILE A 157 11.16 7.24 11.09
N PHE A 158 12.05 6.31 10.77
CA PHE A 158 13.45 6.62 10.45
C PHE A 158 13.54 7.60 9.27
N ALA A 159 12.88 7.29 8.15
CA ALA A 159 12.91 8.11 6.94
C ALA A 159 12.41 9.54 7.22
N TYR A 160 11.25 9.68 7.86
CA TYR A 160 10.65 10.99 8.13
C TYR A 160 11.45 11.80 9.15
N THR A 161 11.96 11.16 10.20
CA THR A 161 12.83 11.83 11.18
C THR A 161 14.04 12.46 10.48
N ARG A 162 14.72 11.68 9.62
CA ARG A 162 15.90 12.16 8.89
C ARG A 162 15.56 13.26 7.89
N ILE A 163 14.42 13.18 7.22
CA ILE A 163 13.94 14.23 6.31
C ILE A 163 13.71 15.53 7.08
N ILE A 164 12.99 15.48 8.21
CA ILE A 164 12.69 16.65 9.04
C ILE A 164 13.99 17.31 9.53
N MET A 165 14.94 16.52 10.05
CA MET A 165 16.24 17.02 10.51
C MET A 165 17.00 17.75 9.39
N GLU A 166 17.05 17.16 8.19
CA GLU A 166 17.74 17.77 7.04
C GLU A 166 17.04 19.05 6.58
N LEU A 167 15.70 19.07 6.55
CA LEU A 167 14.93 20.26 6.20
C LEU A 167 15.13 21.39 7.21
N HIS A 168 15.21 21.09 8.51
CA HIS A 168 15.53 22.07 9.54
C HIS A 168 16.95 22.62 9.41
N LYS A 169 17.94 21.75 9.18
CA LYS A 169 19.33 22.15 8.92
C LYS A 169 19.44 23.11 7.74
N ARG A 170 18.79 22.79 6.62
CA ARG A 170 18.73 23.66 5.43
C ARG A 170 18.04 25.00 5.70
N SER A 171 16.99 24.99 6.53
CA SER A 171 16.28 26.22 6.92
C SER A 171 17.17 27.14 7.74
N LYS A 172 17.92 26.60 8.72
CA LYS A 172 18.83 27.38 9.58
C LYS A 172 19.98 27.99 8.78
N ASN A 173 20.58 27.23 7.86
CA ASN A 173 21.68 27.71 7.01
C ASN A 173 21.24 28.82 6.03
N ARG A 174 19.95 28.89 5.68
CA ARG A 174 19.39 29.95 4.81
C ARG A 174 19.16 31.26 5.55
N VAL A 175 18.86 31.23 6.84
CA VAL A 175 18.65 32.43 7.65
C VAL A 175 19.99 33.11 8.00
N GLY A 176 21.07 32.34 8.09
CA GLY A 176 22.42 32.86 8.38
C GLY A 176 23.19 33.42 7.17
N ASN A 177 22.73 33.16 5.94
CA ASN A 177 23.38 33.63 4.71
C ASN A 177 22.41 34.57 3.97
N ASN A 178 22.74 35.87 3.90
CA ASN A 178 22.03 36.91 3.13
C ASN A 178 22.20 36.71 1.61
N SER A 179 21.99 35.48 1.13
CA SER A 179 22.20 35.12 -0.26
C SER A 179 20.91 35.35 -1.04
N ASN A 180 20.90 36.42 -1.84
CA ASN A 180 20.00 36.59 -2.99
C ASN A 180 20.00 35.30 -3.82
N ASN A 181 19.03 34.41 -3.65
CA ASN A 181 18.97 33.20 -4.48
C ASN A 181 17.53 32.69 -4.70
N ASN A 182 17.09 32.90 -5.94
CA ASN A 182 16.22 32.08 -6.77
C ASN A 182 14.92 31.56 -6.13
N ASP A 183 13.81 32.27 -6.40
CA ASP A 183 12.43 31.87 -6.04
C ASP A 183 12.10 30.42 -6.38
N ALA A 184 12.68 29.87 -7.45
CA ALA A 184 12.53 28.47 -7.82
C ALA A 184 13.08 27.48 -6.77
N GLN A 185 14.18 27.81 -6.10
CA GLN A 185 14.83 26.98 -5.08
C GLN A 185 14.12 27.10 -3.71
N ASN A 186 13.46 28.23 -3.48
CA ASN A 186 12.55 28.44 -2.35
C ASN A 186 11.23 27.69 -2.54
N MET A 187 10.62 27.75 -3.73
CA MET A 187 9.43 26.98 -4.07
C MET A 187 9.65 25.47 -3.95
N LEU A 188 10.78 24.94 -4.45
CA LEU A 188 11.14 23.51 -4.31
C LEU A 188 11.32 23.08 -2.85
N SER A 189 11.94 23.93 -2.01
CA SER A 189 12.09 23.62 -0.58
C SER A 189 10.76 23.65 0.18
N LYS A 190 9.83 24.55 -0.19
CA LYS A 190 8.50 24.65 0.39
C LYS A 190 7.62 23.46 -0.02
N ALA A 191 7.69 23.06 -1.29
CA ALA A 191 7.02 21.87 -1.80
C ALA A 191 7.51 20.59 -1.10
N ASN A 192 8.81 20.42 -0.90
CA ASN A 192 9.36 19.26 -0.17
C ASN A 192 8.96 19.23 1.32
N LYS A 193 8.87 20.40 1.98
CA LYS A 193 8.33 20.50 3.35
C LYS A 193 6.87 20.06 3.41
N ASN A 194 6.03 20.51 2.48
CA ASN A 194 4.62 20.14 2.44
C ASN A 194 4.43 18.65 2.18
N VAL A 195 5.18 18.07 1.23
CA VAL A 195 5.16 16.62 0.95
C VAL A 195 5.60 15.82 2.18
N THR A 196 6.64 16.25 2.89
CA THR A 196 7.09 15.59 4.13
C THR A 196 6.02 15.64 5.22
N LYS A 197 5.35 16.79 5.40
CA LYS A 197 4.26 16.94 6.36
C LYS A 197 3.09 16.01 6.02
N THR A 198 2.66 15.98 4.76
CA THR A 198 1.59 15.07 4.30
C THR A 198 1.96 13.62 4.54
N LEU A 199 3.20 13.23 4.25
CA LEU A 199 3.65 11.86 4.38
C LEU A 199 3.88 11.42 5.84
N PHE A 200 4.27 12.34 6.73
CA PHE A 200 4.29 12.09 8.17
C PHE A 200 2.88 11.87 8.73
N VAL A 201 1.90 12.65 8.26
CA VAL A 201 0.49 12.42 8.58
C VAL A 201 0.04 11.05 8.08
N VAL A 202 0.44 10.64 6.87
CA VAL A 202 0.16 9.28 6.35
C VAL A 202 0.76 8.19 7.25
N ALA A 203 1.98 8.37 7.79
CA ALA A 203 2.57 7.41 8.71
C ALA A 203 1.82 7.32 10.06
N ILE A 204 1.34 8.44 10.58
CA ILE A 204 0.48 8.47 11.78
C ILE A 204 -0.84 7.76 11.50
N PHE A 205 -1.47 8.05 10.37
CA PHE A 205 -2.71 7.39 9.97
C PHE A 205 -2.50 5.89 9.79
N PHE A 206 -1.41 5.47 9.15
CA PHE A 206 -1.03 4.05 9.08
C PHE A 206 -0.96 3.42 10.47
N ALA A 207 -0.26 4.06 11.43
CA ALA A 207 -0.13 3.55 12.79
C ALA A 207 -1.50 3.40 13.49
N ILE A 208 -2.37 4.40 13.36
CA ILE A 208 -3.71 4.40 13.97
C ILE A 208 -4.63 3.37 13.31
N CYS A 209 -4.56 3.21 11.99
CA CYS A 209 -5.40 2.27 11.25
C CYS A 209 -5.00 0.82 11.52
N TRP A 210 -3.70 0.52 11.61
CA TRP A 210 -3.19 -0.85 11.70
C TRP A 210 -3.06 -1.36 13.14
N ALA A 211 -2.62 -0.52 14.09
CA ALA A 211 -2.36 -0.96 15.45
C ALA A 211 -3.54 -1.70 16.12
N PRO A 212 -4.81 -1.27 15.97
CA PRO A 212 -5.94 -2.00 16.55
C PRO A 212 -6.09 -3.41 15.97
N THR A 213 -5.91 -3.57 14.66
CA THR A 213 -5.97 -4.86 13.96
C THR A 213 -4.85 -5.78 14.43
N ASP A 214 -3.60 -5.29 14.42
CA ASP A 214 -2.42 -6.05 14.84
C ASP A 214 -2.49 -6.50 16.30
N VAL A 215 -2.97 -5.62 17.20
CA VAL A 215 -3.14 -5.97 18.61
C VAL A 215 -4.15 -7.09 18.80
N ASN A 216 -5.31 -7.03 18.12
CA ASN A 216 -6.30 -8.11 18.20
C ASN A 216 -5.78 -9.41 17.59
N TYR A 217 -5.05 -9.32 16.48
CA TYR A 217 -4.42 -10.47 15.85
C TYR A 217 -3.44 -11.17 16.80
N ILE A 218 -2.55 -10.41 17.46
CA ILE A 218 -1.63 -10.96 18.47
C ILE A 218 -2.41 -11.58 19.64
N LEU A 219 -3.43 -10.91 20.16
CA LEU A 219 -4.22 -11.41 21.29
C LEU A 219 -4.94 -12.73 20.97
N TYR A 220 -5.51 -12.85 19.76
CA TYR A 220 -6.11 -14.09 19.26
C TYR A 220 -5.08 -15.21 19.20
N HIS A 221 -4.00 -14.99 18.45
CA HIS A 221 -3.01 -16.02 18.16
C HIS A 221 -2.19 -16.43 19.40
N SER A 222 -2.11 -15.56 20.41
CA SER A 222 -1.47 -15.86 21.71
C SER A 222 -2.41 -16.59 22.68
N GLY A 223 -3.68 -16.80 22.33
CA GLY A 223 -4.69 -17.40 23.22
C GLY A 223 -5.08 -16.49 24.39
N LEU A 224 -4.81 -15.19 24.29
CA LEU A 224 -5.15 -14.20 25.33
C LEU A 224 -6.58 -13.68 25.16
N ASN A 225 -7.13 -13.72 23.94
CA ASN A 225 -8.53 -13.40 23.66
C ASN A 225 -9.05 -14.14 22.41
N GLU A 226 -9.74 -15.25 22.61
CA GLU A 226 -10.23 -16.11 21.53
C GLU A 226 -11.35 -15.46 20.68
N ASN A 227 -12.05 -14.45 21.22
CA ASN A 227 -13.14 -13.74 20.52
C ASN A 227 -12.68 -12.44 19.84
N SER A 228 -11.38 -12.12 19.88
CA SER A 228 -10.87 -10.83 19.42
C SER A 228 -11.03 -10.60 17.91
N LEU A 229 -10.94 -11.64 17.08
CA LEU A 229 -11.18 -11.54 15.63
C LEU A 229 -12.66 -11.35 15.27
N ASP A 230 -13.59 -11.87 16.07
CA ASP A 230 -15.03 -11.67 15.88
C ASP A 230 -15.55 -10.37 16.49
N SER A 231 -14.70 -9.64 17.21
CA SER A 231 -15.09 -8.41 17.89
C SER A 231 -15.50 -7.31 16.90
N VAL A 232 -16.53 -6.54 17.26
CA VAL A 232 -16.94 -5.33 16.53
C VAL A 232 -15.74 -4.39 16.34
N PHE A 233 -14.83 -4.35 17.30
CA PHE A 233 -13.63 -3.55 17.26
C PHE A 233 -12.67 -3.97 16.14
N TYR A 234 -12.44 -5.27 15.93
CA TYR A 234 -11.64 -5.78 14.81
C TYR A 234 -12.29 -5.46 13.46
N GLN A 235 -13.62 -5.61 13.35
CA GLN A 235 -14.34 -5.25 12.12
C GLN A 235 -14.27 -3.75 11.81
N VAL A 236 -14.38 -2.89 12.83
CA VAL A 236 -14.24 -1.44 12.69
C VAL A 236 -12.79 -1.06 12.32
N ALA A 237 -11.79 -1.72 12.91
CA ALA A 237 -10.38 -1.50 12.57
C ALA A 237 -10.10 -1.86 11.10
N GLY A 238 -10.59 -3.01 10.63
CA GLY A 238 -10.52 -3.40 9.22
C GLY A 238 -11.22 -2.38 8.30
N ALA A 239 -12.36 -1.82 8.71
CA ALA A 239 -13.05 -0.77 7.96
C ALA A 239 -12.25 0.54 7.90
N ILE A 240 -11.49 0.87 8.94
CA ILE A 240 -10.61 2.06 8.97
C ILE A 240 -9.42 1.89 8.01
N VAL A 241 -8.83 0.68 7.95
CA VAL A 241 -7.80 0.34 6.94
C VAL A 241 -8.39 0.44 5.52
N LEU A 242 -9.63 -0.02 5.32
CA LEU A 242 -10.32 0.11 4.05
C LEU A 242 -10.53 1.57 3.63
N ILE A 243 -10.94 2.44 4.56
CA ILE A 243 -11.11 3.87 4.27
C ILE A 243 -9.78 4.48 3.78
N ASN A 244 -8.65 4.09 4.37
CA ASN A 244 -7.32 4.52 3.93
C ASN A 244 -7.07 4.13 2.45
N MET A 245 -7.43 2.91 2.08
CA MET A 245 -7.27 2.40 0.72
C MET A 245 -8.22 3.04 -0.30
N CYS A 246 -9.49 3.18 0.04
CA CYS A 246 -10.51 3.75 -0.84
C CYS A 246 -10.30 5.25 -1.12
N ILE A 247 -9.72 5.98 -0.17
CA ILE A 247 -9.45 7.40 -0.31
C ILE A 247 -8.34 7.67 -1.33
N ASN A 248 -7.33 6.79 -1.43
CA ASN A 248 -6.15 7.04 -2.27
C ASN A 248 -6.53 7.22 -3.76
N PRO A 249 -7.27 6.31 -4.43
CA PRO A 249 -7.75 6.52 -5.80
C PRO A 249 -8.59 7.78 -5.98
N ILE A 250 -9.46 8.11 -5.00
CA ILE A 250 -10.31 9.32 -5.04
C ILE A 250 -9.44 10.57 -4.99
N ILE A 251 -8.51 10.68 -4.05
CA ILE A 251 -7.58 11.81 -3.95
C ILE A 251 -6.87 12.02 -5.28
N TYR A 252 -6.34 10.98 -5.92
CA TYR A 252 -5.60 11.16 -7.17
C TYR A 252 -6.49 11.44 -8.39
N CYS A 253 -7.67 10.84 -8.46
CA CYS A 253 -8.68 11.18 -9.46
C CYS A 253 -9.09 12.67 -9.38
N PHE A 254 -9.15 13.27 -8.20
CA PHE A 254 -9.55 14.67 -8.03
C PHE A 254 -8.40 15.68 -7.91
N THR A 255 -7.16 15.24 -7.61
CA THR A 255 -6.01 16.13 -7.40
C THR A 255 -5.05 16.17 -8.59
N TYR A 256 -5.05 15.17 -9.49
CA TYR A 256 -4.14 15.11 -10.64
C TYR A 256 -4.88 15.34 -11.97
N ASP A 257 -4.94 16.59 -12.44
CA ASP A 257 -5.58 17.02 -13.72
C ASP A 257 -5.17 16.21 -14.97
N ARG A 258 -3.97 15.60 -14.96
CA ARG A 258 -3.51 14.74 -16.07
C ARG A 258 -3.84 13.26 -15.89
N PHE A 259 -4.05 12.78 -14.66
CA PHE A 259 -4.56 11.43 -14.42
C PHE A 259 -6.02 11.36 -14.87
N GLN A 260 -6.82 12.39 -14.58
CA GLN A 260 -8.15 12.57 -15.19
C GLN A 260 -8.07 12.45 -16.71
N LYS A 261 -7.17 13.21 -17.37
CA LYS A 261 -7.04 13.15 -18.84
C LYS A 261 -6.54 11.80 -19.39
N GLN A 262 -5.73 11.05 -18.64
CA GLN A 262 -5.22 9.73 -19.07
C GLN A 262 -6.20 8.59 -18.77
N ALA A 263 -6.83 8.59 -17.60
CA ALA A 263 -7.93 7.69 -17.25
C ALA A 263 -9.10 7.90 -18.21
N TRP A 264 -9.43 9.15 -18.53
CA TRP A 264 -10.44 9.49 -19.52
C TRP A 264 -10.05 9.06 -20.94
N LYS A 265 -8.76 9.10 -21.27
CA LYS A 265 -8.27 8.50 -22.53
C LYS A 265 -8.44 6.99 -22.55
N MET A 266 -8.00 6.27 -21.52
CA MET A 266 -8.17 4.81 -21.42
C MET A 266 -9.64 4.39 -21.47
N VAL A 267 -10.52 5.07 -20.73
CA VAL A 267 -11.97 4.84 -20.79
C VAL A 267 -12.51 5.17 -22.19
N SER A 268 -12.10 6.28 -22.79
CA SER A 268 -12.53 6.65 -24.15
C SER A 268 -12.03 5.70 -25.23
N ASP A 269 -10.86 5.09 -25.05
CA ASP A 269 -10.26 4.17 -26.01
C ASP A 269 -10.84 2.75 -25.86
N VAL A 270 -11.29 2.37 -24.66
CA VAL A 270 -12.11 1.17 -24.43
C VAL A 270 -13.53 1.35 -25.01
N CYS A 271 -14.06 2.58 -24.99
CA CYS A 271 -15.36 2.92 -25.60
C CYS A 271 -15.32 3.17 -27.11
N LYS A 272 -14.14 3.24 -27.74
CA LYS A 272 -14.02 3.32 -29.20
C LYS A 272 -14.12 1.93 -29.80
N ARG A 273 -15.25 1.65 -30.45
CA ARG A 273 -15.37 0.54 -31.40
C ARG A 273 -14.22 0.61 -32.41
N PRO A 274 -13.63 -0.51 -32.82
CA PRO A 274 -12.61 -0.51 -33.86
C PRO A 274 -13.25 0.01 -35.15
N GLN A 275 -12.84 1.21 -35.58
CA GLN A 275 -13.23 1.72 -36.88
C GLN A 275 -12.41 0.94 -37.91
N ASN A 276 -13.04 -0.06 -38.55
CA ASN A 276 -12.47 -0.76 -39.70
C ASN A 276 -12.07 0.28 -40.74
N ARG A 277 -10.78 0.46 -40.92
CA ARG A 277 -10.21 1.25 -42.00
C ARG A 277 -10.23 0.35 -43.23
N VAL A 278 -11.26 0.51 -44.06
CA VAL A 278 -11.27 -0.03 -45.42
C VAL A 278 -10.42 0.93 -46.23
N ASP A 279 -9.20 0.52 -46.56
CA ASP A 279 -8.36 1.22 -47.52
C ASP A 279 -9.03 1.08 -48.90
N ILE A 280 -9.57 2.19 -49.42
CA ILE A 280 -10.04 2.26 -50.81
C ILE A 280 -8.78 2.44 -51.66
N ILE A 281 -8.45 1.40 -52.42
CA ILE A 281 -7.51 1.49 -53.53
C ILE A 281 -8.34 1.96 -54.73
N GLU A 282 -8.15 3.22 -55.13
CA GLU A 282 -8.28 3.70 -56.51
C GLU A 282 -7.40 4.94 -56.71
#